data_AF-A0A8I6WCJ7-F1
#
_entry.id   AF-A0A8I6WCJ7-F1
#
_cell.length_a   1.000
_cell.length_b   1.000
_cell.length_c   1.000
_cell.angle_alpha   90.00
_cell.angle_beta   90.00
_cell.angle_gamma   90.00
#
_symmetry.space_group_name_H-M   'P 1'
#
loop_
_entity.id
_entity.type
_entity.pdbx_description
1 polymer ?
#
loop_
_entity_poly.entity_id
_entity_poly.type
_entity_poly.pdbx_seq_one_letter_code
_entity_poly.pdbx_strand_id
1 'polypeptide(L)' 'MVPQPVAQNFVVRFMRHDQGLGFRGQEGFRQGCLMLLGVPLDFRNTEDLRAAVNTFGEFHHWVSHDPYLDRSIVFAAFPR' A
#
# COMPACT_ATOMS: atom_id res chain seq x y z
N MET A 1 -11.62 -18.96 12.53
CA MET A 1 -12.89 -18.93 11.78
C MET A 1 -13.20 -20.33 11.26
N VAL A 2 -14.46 -20.75 11.28
CA VAL A 2 -14.90 -22.08 10.84
C VAL A 2 -14.96 -22.12 9.31
N PRO A 3 -14.34 -23.11 8.64
CA PRO A 3 -14.41 -23.25 7.19
C PRO A 3 -15.85 -23.46 6.68
N GLN A 4 -16.23 -22.83 5.56
CA GLN A 4 -17.58 -22.93 5.00
C GLN A 4 -17.60 -23.83 3.75
N PRO A 5 -18.53 -24.81 3.66
CA PRO A 5 -18.68 -25.64 2.47
C PRO A 5 -19.29 -24.83 1.33
N VAL A 6 -18.73 -24.97 0.13
CA VAL A 6 -19.20 -24.27 -1.09
C VAL A 6 -19.74 -25.24 -2.14
N ALA A 7 -19.22 -26.46 -2.17
CA ALA A 7 -19.72 -27.57 -2.99
C ALA A 7 -19.29 -28.90 -2.36
N GLN A 8 -19.76 -30.03 -2.90
CA GLN A 8 -19.28 -31.35 -2.49
C GLN A 8 -17.75 -31.39 -2.61
N ASN A 9 -17.07 -31.53 -1.47
CA ASN A 9 -15.62 -31.58 -1.29
C ASN A 9 -14.86 -30.25 -1.43
N PHE A 10 -15.54 -29.10 -1.52
CA PHE A 10 -14.89 -27.79 -1.54
C PHE A 10 -15.25 -26.97 -0.31
N VAL A 11 -14.21 -26.48 0.37
CA VAL A 11 -14.33 -25.66 1.57
C VAL A 11 -13.56 -24.38 1.38
N VAL A 12 -14.19 -23.23 1.65
CA VAL A 12 -13.54 -21.93 1.66
C VAL A 12 -13.27 -21.53 3.10
N ARG A 13 -12.04 -21.08 3.37
CA ARG A 13 -11.67 -20.48 4.66
C ARG A 13 -11.35 -19.03 4.42
N PHE A 14 -12.17 -18.16 5.00
CA PHE A 14 -11.83 -16.74 5.09
C PHE A 14 -10.84 -16.58 6.25
N MET A 15 -9.66 -16.05 5.93
CA MET A 15 -8.67 -15.62 6.91
C MET A 15 -8.53 -14.12 6.78
N ARG A 16 -8.39 -13.42 7.92
CA ARG A 16 -7.96 -12.03 7.86
C ARG A 16 -6.59 -12.00 7.18
N HIS A 17 -6.36 -10.96 6.39
CA HIS A 17 -5.12 -10.80 5.61
C HIS A 17 -3.87 -10.83 6.51
N ASP A 18 -4.01 -10.46 7.78
CA ASP A 18 -2.97 -10.49 8.82
C ASP A 18 -2.80 -11.85 9.54
N GLN A 19 -3.48 -12.91 9.09
CA GLN A 19 -3.50 -14.23 9.76
C GLN A 19 -3.24 -15.40 8.80
N GLY A 20 -2.89 -15.14 7.54
CA GLY A 20 -2.63 -16.15 6.53
C GLY A 20 -1.25 -16.81 6.65
N LEU A 21 -1.09 -17.99 6.04
CA LEU A 21 0.22 -18.58 5.79
C LEU A 21 1.03 -17.63 4.90
N GLY A 22 2.20 -17.19 5.38
CA GLY A 22 2.99 -16.14 4.74
C GLY A 22 2.73 -14.73 5.29
N PHE A 23 1.90 -14.57 6.32
CA PHE A 23 1.84 -13.34 7.10
C PHE A 23 3.21 -13.03 7.68
N ARG A 24 3.92 -12.11 7.02
CA ARG A 24 5.09 -11.46 7.58
C ARG A 24 4.55 -10.38 8.50
N GLY A 25 4.10 -10.78 9.69
CA GLY A 25 4.02 -9.91 10.85
C GLY A 25 5.40 -9.48 11.33
N GLN A 26 6.35 -9.31 10.41
CA GLN A 26 7.57 -8.64 10.76
C GLN A 26 7.15 -7.21 11.11
N GLU A 27 7.68 -6.73 12.23
CA GLU A 27 7.90 -5.32 12.53
C GLU A 27 8.82 -4.66 11.47
N GLY A 28 8.67 -5.05 10.21
CA GLY A 28 9.55 -4.84 9.09
C GLY A 28 9.06 -3.65 8.31
N PHE A 29 9.90 -2.63 8.30
CA PHE A 29 9.78 -1.45 7.46
C PHE A 29 8.46 -0.69 7.64
N ARG A 30 8.36 -0.02 8.80
CA ARG A 30 7.45 1.13 8.99
C ARG A 30 7.73 2.27 8.04
N GLN A 31 8.78 2.20 7.23
CA GLN A 31 9.12 3.14 6.18
C GLN A 31 9.26 2.37 4.87
N GLY A 32 8.58 2.81 3.82
CA GLY A 32 8.54 2.12 2.55
C GLY A 32 8.49 3.06 1.37
N CYS A 33 8.64 2.47 0.19
CA CYS A 33 8.52 3.13 -1.09
C CYS A 33 7.18 2.76 -1.73
N LEU A 34 6.42 3.78 -2.11
CA LEU A 34 5.13 3.69 -2.80
C LEU A 34 5.30 4.12 -4.24
N MET A 35 4.77 3.33 -5.17
CA MET A 35 4.62 3.74 -6.56
C MET A 35 3.15 4.09 -6.80
N LEU A 36 2.86 5.38 -6.94
CA LEU A 36 1.55 5.86 -7.32
C LEU A 36 1.47 5.96 -8.84
N LEU A 37 0.48 5.30 -9.44
CA LEU A 37 0.27 5.28 -10.89
C LEU A 37 -0.93 6.14 -11.25
N GLY A 38 -0.85 6.86 -12.36
CA GLY A 38 -1.99 7.63 -12.89
C GLY A 38 -2.35 8.89 -12.09
N VAL A 39 -1.43 9.42 -11.28
CA VAL A 39 -1.59 10.75 -10.68
C VAL A 39 -1.64 11.78 -11.81
N PRO A 40 -2.69 12.60 -11.95
CA PRO A 40 -2.74 13.60 -13.01
C PRO A 40 -1.59 14.59 -12.83
N LEU A 41 -1.00 15.06 -13.94
CA LEU A 41 0.25 15.84 -13.91
C LEU A 41 0.15 17.12 -13.08
N ASP A 42 -1.03 17.76 -13.07
CA ASP A 42 -1.27 18.98 -12.28
C ASP A 42 -1.21 18.71 -10.76
N PHE A 43 -1.57 17.50 -10.33
CA PHE A 43 -1.50 17.05 -8.93
C PHE A 43 -0.18 16.31 -8.61
N ARG A 44 0.75 16.21 -9.57
CA ARG A 44 2.06 15.59 -9.37
C ARG A 44 3.04 16.58 -8.76
N ASN A 45 2.70 17.09 -7.57
CA ASN A 45 3.50 18.02 -6.81
C ASN A 45 3.58 17.60 -5.33
N THR A 46 4.49 18.24 -4.58
CA THR A 46 4.77 17.85 -3.20
C THR A 46 3.57 18.01 -2.26
N GLU A 47 2.72 19.02 -2.48
CA GLU A 47 1.59 19.32 -1.58
C GLU A 47 0.49 18.28 -1.73
N ASP A 48 0.09 17.99 -2.98
CA ASP A 48 -0.95 17.01 -3.28
C ASP A 48 -0.53 15.58 -2.94
N LEU A 49 0.71 15.19 -3.29
CA LEU A 49 1.23 13.87 -2.94
C LEU A 49 1.34 13.68 -1.43
N ARG A 50 1.76 14.71 -0.70
CA ARG A 50 1.76 14.69 0.78
C ARG A 50 0.34 14.55 1.32
N ALA A 51 -0.60 15.34 0.82
CA ALA A 51 -1.98 15.31 1.27
C ALA A 51 -2.59 13.91 1.09
N ALA A 52 -2.37 13.29 -0.08
CA ALA A 52 -2.84 11.93 -0.36
C ALA A 52 -2.19 10.89 0.56
N VAL A 53 -0.86 10.89 0.67
CA VAL A 53 -0.11 9.89 1.47
C VAL A 53 -0.41 10.02 2.96
N ASN A 54 -0.60 11.24 3.45
CA ASN A 54 -0.92 11.49 4.85
C ASN A 54 -2.30 10.96 5.29
N THR A 55 -3.14 10.52 4.35
CA THR A 55 -4.41 9.83 4.70
C THR A 55 -4.20 8.41 5.23
N PHE A 56 -3.05 7.78 4.94
CA PHE A 56 -2.75 6.41 5.35
C PHE A 56 -1.31 6.20 5.85
N GLY A 57 -0.49 7.25 5.89
CA GLY A 57 0.91 7.20 6.32
C GLY A 57 1.46 8.58 6.69
N GLU A 58 2.78 8.71 6.77
CA GLU A 58 3.51 9.96 6.96
C GLU A 58 4.45 10.15 5.76
N PHE A 59 4.18 11.17 4.95
CA PHE A 59 5.00 11.50 3.79
C PHE A 59 6.38 12.03 4.19
N HIS A 60 7.45 11.51 3.58
CA HIS A 60 8.80 12.05 3.75
C HIS A 60 9.22 12.89 2.54
N HIS A 61 9.31 12.26 1.36
CA HIS A 61 9.74 12.89 0.12
C HIS A 61 9.31 12.05 -1.09
N TRP A 62 9.50 12.59 -2.29
CA TRP A 62 9.22 11.90 -3.54
C TRP A 62 10.25 12.24 -4.60
N VAL A 63 10.33 11.41 -5.65
CA VAL A 63 11.28 11.60 -6.76
C VAL A 63 10.68 12.57 -7.77
N SER A 64 10.90 13.87 -7.56
CA SER A 64 10.33 14.92 -8.42
C SER A 64 10.88 14.93 -9.85
N HIS A 65 12.15 14.54 -10.02
CA HIS A 65 12.82 14.45 -11.31
C HIS A 65 12.77 13.04 -11.92
N ASP A 66 11.75 12.23 -11.58
CA ASP A 66 11.57 10.92 -12.21
C ASP A 66 11.28 11.15 -13.72
N PRO A 67 12.10 10.60 -14.63
CA PRO A 67 11.93 10.78 -16.08
C PRO A 67 10.64 10.17 -16.61
N TYR A 68 9.96 9.32 -15.82
CA TYR A 68 8.69 8.71 -16.17
C TYR A 68 7.54 9.45 -15.47
N LEU A 69 6.69 10.09 -16.27
CA LEU A 69 5.57 10.92 -15.78
C LEU A 69 4.31 10.11 -15.45
N ASP A 70 4.26 8.84 -15.82
CA ASP A 70 3.17 7.90 -15.54
C ASP A 70 3.13 7.41 -14.09
N ARG A 71 4.21 7.67 -13.35
CA ARG A 71 4.37 7.28 -11.95
C ARG A 71 4.90 8.40 -11.06
N SER A 72 4.62 8.25 -9.77
CA SER A 72 5.21 9.04 -8.70
C SER A 72 5.76 8.10 -7.63
N ILE A 73 7.08 8.14 -7.43
CA ILE A 73 7.75 7.35 -6.40
C ILE A 73 7.81 8.17 -5.12
N VAL A 74 7.15 7.69 -4.07
CA VAL A 74 7.02 8.36 -2.77
C VAL A 74 7.61 7.50 -1.66
N PHE A 75 8.32 8.13 -0.73
CA PHE A 75 8.82 7.50 0.48
C PHE A 75 7.98 7.96 1.67
N ALA A 76 7.46 7.02 2.44
CA ALA A 76 6.54 7.29 3.53
C ALA A 76 6.75 6.34 4.71
N ALA A 77 6.28 6.74 5.89
CA ALA A 77 6.11 5.87 7.03
C ALA A 77 4.64 5.44 7.22
N PHE A 78 4.39 4.32 7.93
CA PHE A 78 3.03 3.79 8.15
C PHE A 78 2.77 3.51 9.63
N PRO A 79 1.58 3.87 10.16
CA PRO A 79 1.18 3.58 11.53
C PRO A 79 0.94 2.08 11.76
N ARG A 80 0.89 1.68 13.04
CA ARG A 80 0.54 0.31 13.47
C ARG A 80 -0.94 0.01 13.35
#